data_AF-W2JZM9-F1
#
_entry.id   AF-W2JZM9-F1
#
_cell.length_a   1.000
_cell.length_b   1.000
_cell.length_c   1.000
_cell.angle_alpha   90.00
_cell.angle_beta   90.00
_cell.angle_gamma   90.00
#
_symmetry.space_group_name_H-M   'P 1'
#
loop_
_entity.id
_entity.type
_entity.pdbx_description
1 polymer ?
#
loop_
_entity_poly.entity_id
_entity_poly.type
_entity_poly.pdbx_seq_one_letter_code
_entity_poly.pdbx_strand_id
1 'polypeptide(L)'
;MPSLAVNRKLKTLLEQLGDVQSVSMKLQSEDRSLLDARDLLNGLLEVMPSFVNYLDPKAEIVHSPDFESGARWSSQQAEPG
;
A
#
# COMPACT_ATOMS: atom_id res chain seq x y z
N MET A 1 1.46 -36.04 -1.83
CA MET A 1 2.09 -34.82 -2.36
C MET A 1 1.00 -33.88 -2.87
N PRO A 2 1.10 -32.56 -2.66
CA PRO A 2 0.14 -31.60 -3.21
C PRO A 2 0.11 -31.68 -4.75
N SER A 3 -1.04 -31.40 -5.36
CA SER A 3 -1.19 -31.44 -6.81
C SER A 3 -0.33 -30.37 -7.50
N LEU A 4 -0.06 -30.54 -8.80
CA LEU A 4 0.65 -29.54 -9.59
C LEU A 4 -0.07 -28.18 -9.56
N ALA A 5 -1.40 -28.18 -9.57
CA ALA A 5 -2.21 -26.97 -9.47
C ALA A 5 -2.02 -26.27 -8.11
N VAL A 6 -1.98 -27.03 -7.01
CA VAL A 6 -1.70 -26.47 -5.68
C VAL A 6 -0.30 -25.88 -5.62
N ASN A 7 0.72 -26.59 -6.14
CA ASN A 7 2.09 -26.07 -6.17
C ASN A 7 2.21 -24.77 -6.98
N ARG A 8 1.50 -24.65 -8.11
CA ARG A 8 1.47 -23.40 -8.89
C ARG A 8 0.88 -22.25 -8.09
N LYS A 9 -0.27 -22.46 -7.43
CA LYS A 9 -0.90 -21.45 -6.57
C LYS A 9 0.00 -21.00 -5.42
N LEU A 10 0.69 -21.94 -4.77
CA LEU A 10 1.61 -21.63 -3.68
C LEU A 10 2.80 -20.77 -4.14
N LYS A 11 3.35 -21.05 -5.34
CA LYS A 11 4.42 -20.22 -5.91
C LYS A 11 3.96 -18.79 -6.19
N THR A 12 2.78 -18.64 -6.80
CA THR A 12 2.20 -17.30 -7.03
C THR A 12 1.95 -16.57 -5.71
N LEU A 13 1.43 -17.26 -4.69
CA LEU A 13 1.24 -16.65 -3.37
C LEU A 13 2.57 -16.21 -2.74
N LEU A 14 3.64 -17.01 -2.90
CA LEU A 14 4.95 -16.66 -2.38
C LEU A 14 5.52 -15.40 -3.04
N GLU A 15 5.37 -15.26 -4.35
CA GLU A 15 5.78 -14.06 -5.10
C GLU A 15 5.01 -12.83 -4.60
N GLN A 16 3.68 -12.95 -4.49
CA GLN A 16 2.82 -11.90 -3.97
C GLN A 16 3.19 -11.46 -2.54
N LEU A 17 3.51 -12.40 -1.66
CA LEU A 17 3.98 -12.08 -0.30
C LEU A 17 5.33 -11.33 -0.32
N GLY A 18 6.19 -11.60 -1.29
CA GLY A 18 7.41 -10.84 -1.52
C GLY A 18 7.14 -9.38 -1.89
N ASP A 19 6.15 -9.12 -2.75
CA ASP A 19 5.73 -7.77 -3.11
C ASP A 19 5.16 -7.01 -1.90
N VAL A 20 4.28 -7.67 -1.12
CA VAL A 20 3.73 -7.10 0.13
C VAL A 20 4.84 -6.76 1.12
N GLN A 21 5.82 -7.65 1.29
CA GLN A 21 6.98 -7.41 2.16
C GLN A 21 7.78 -6.20 1.67
N SER A 22 8.08 -6.13 0.37
CA SER A 22 8.84 -5.02 -0.22
C SER A 22 8.15 -3.68 -0.01
N VAL A 23 6.84 -3.61 -0.29
CA VAL A 23 6.03 -2.41 -0.07
C VAL A 23 6.01 -2.03 1.42
N SER A 24 5.84 -3.00 2.32
CA SER A 24 5.84 -2.76 3.77
C SER A 24 7.16 -2.19 4.26
N MET A 25 8.29 -2.76 3.82
CA MET A 25 9.63 -2.27 4.17
C MET A 25 9.85 -0.85 3.65
N LYS A 26 9.44 -0.58 2.41
CA LYS A 26 9.51 0.78 1.87
C LYS A 26 8.65 1.73 2.69
N LEU A 27 7.41 1.37 3.03
CA LEU A 27 6.51 2.20 3.84
C LEU A 27 7.09 2.59 5.21
N GLN A 28 7.91 1.72 5.79
CA GLN A 28 8.55 1.94 7.10
C GLN A 28 9.87 2.73 7.05
N SER A 29 10.31 3.22 5.88
CA SER A 29 11.52 4.05 5.75
C SER A 29 11.29 5.48 6.30
N GLU A 30 12.30 6.07 6.94
CA GLU A 30 12.21 7.34 7.69
C GLU A 30 11.79 8.58 6.86
N ASP A 31 11.97 8.58 5.54
CA ASP A 31 11.74 9.77 4.68
C ASP A 31 10.55 9.64 3.72
N ARG A 32 9.49 8.92 4.09
CA ARG A 32 8.37 8.68 3.16
C ARG A 32 7.30 9.76 3.19
N SER A 33 7.03 10.38 2.04
CA SER A 33 5.89 11.28 1.88
C SER A 33 4.57 10.51 1.76
N LEU A 34 3.43 11.17 2.04
CA LEU A 34 2.12 10.56 1.83
C LEU A 34 1.88 10.20 0.35
N LEU A 35 2.42 10.99 -0.58
CA LEU A 35 2.37 10.69 -2.01
C LEU A 35 3.13 9.40 -2.34
N ASP A 36 4.37 9.26 -1.84
CA ASP A 36 5.18 8.05 -2.03
C ASP A 36 4.52 6.81 -1.38
N ALA A 37 3.83 6.99 -0.26
CA ALA A 37 3.06 5.92 0.37
C ALA A 37 1.85 5.52 -0.50
N ARG A 38 1.14 6.48 -1.07
CA ARG A 38 0.00 6.23 -1.96
C ARG A 38 0.41 5.51 -3.23
N ASP A 39 1.50 5.93 -3.86
CA ASP A 39 2.04 5.30 -5.07
C ASP A 39 2.42 3.83 -4.83
N LEU A 40 3.03 3.53 -3.67
CA LEU A 40 3.34 2.16 -3.30
C LEU A 40 2.09 1.29 -3.10
N LEU A 41 1.06 1.81 -2.43
CA LEU A 41 -0.18 1.07 -2.20
C LEU A 41 -0.97 0.88 -3.50
N ASN A 42 -0.96 1.87 -4.40
CA ASN A 42 -1.57 1.74 -5.73
C ASN A 42 -0.84 0.69 -6.57
N GLY A 43 0.49 0.69 -6.59
CA GLY A 43 1.27 -0.35 -7.25
C GLY A 43 1.01 -1.75 -6.67
N LEU A 44 0.82 -1.86 -5.35
CA LEU A 44 0.43 -3.12 -4.72
C LEU A 44 -0.98 -3.58 -5.16
N LEU A 45 -1.92 -2.65 -5.32
CA LEU A 45 -3.28 -2.93 -5.77
C LEU A 45 -3.32 -3.42 -7.22
N GLU A 46 -2.43 -2.93 -8.09
CA GLU A 46 -2.29 -3.43 -9.48
C GLU A 46 -1.86 -4.89 -9.54
N VAL A 47 -0.93 -5.29 -8.66
CA VAL A 47 -0.41 -6.68 -8.61
C VAL A 47 -1.35 -7.60 -7.81
N MET A 48 -2.07 -7.05 -6.82
CA MET A 48 -2.96 -7.79 -5.95
C MET A 48 -4.34 -7.13 -5.83
N PRO A 49 -5.21 -7.28 -6.85
CA PRO A 49 -6.54 -6.67 -6.86
C PRO A 49 -7.45 -7.09 -5.70
N SER A 50 -7.15 -8.19 -5.01
CA SER A 50 -7.87 -8.64 -3.81
C SER A 50 -7.82 -7.63 -2.66
N PHE A 51 -6.89 -6.66 -2.70
CA PHE A 51 -6.77 -5.60 -1.71
C PHE A 51 -7.73 -4.42 -1.91
N VAL A 52 -8.55 -4.43 -2.97
CA VAL A 52 -9.45 -3.29 -3.29
C VAL A 52 -10.31 -2.83 -2.11
N ASN A 53 -10.83 -3.76 -1.31
CA ASN A 53 -11.67 -3.40 -0.15
C ASN A 53 -10.90 -2.73 1.00
N TYR A 54 -9.57 -2.69 0.93
CA TYR A 54 -8.69 -2.15 1.96
C TYR A 54 -7.88 -0.95 1.49
N LEU A 55 -7.54 -0.87 0.19
CA LEU A 55 -6.62 0.14 -0.37
C LEU A 55 -7.25 1.07 -1.40
N ASP A 56 -8.46 0.76 -1.88
CA ASP A 56 -9.18 1.65 -2.79
C ASP A 56 -9.41 3.02 -2.10
N PRO A 57 -9.40 4.14 -2.84
CA PRO A 57 -9.76 5.45 -2.27
C PRO A 57 -11.11 5.50 -1.55
N LYS A 58 -12.00 4.54 -1.83
CA LYS A 58 -13.32 4.37 -1.21
C LYS A 58 -13.34 3.32 -0.10
N ALA A 59 -12.21 2.71 0.24
CA ALA A 59 -12.12 1.73 1.31
C ALA A 59 -12.26 2.40 2.69
N GLU A 60 -13.04 1.79 3.58
CA GLU A 60 -13.36 2.35 4.91
C GLU A 60 -12.12 2.65 5.76
N ILE A 61 -11.05 1.89 5.55
CA ILE A 61 -9.77 2.01 6.27
C ILE A 61 -8.96 3.23 5.78
N VAL A 62 -9.09 3.59 4.50
CA VAL A 62 -8.31 4.66 3.86
C VAL A 62 -9.24 5.84 3.58
N HIS A 63 -9.54 6.61 4.62
CA HIS A 63 -10.41 7.79 4.55
C HIS A 63 -9.77 9.03 5.18
N SER A 64 -8.50 9.27 4.87
CA SER A 64 -7.83 10.54 5.19
C SER A 64 -7.72 11.40 3.92
N PRO A 65 -8.38 12.56 3.84
CA PRO A 65 -8.26 13.48 2.70
C PRO A 65 -6.80 13.89 2.42
N ASP A 66 -5.98 14.05 3.45
CA ASP A 66 -4.56 14.40 3.31
C ASP A 66 -3.75 13.25 2.68
N PHE A 67 -4.12 12.01 3.01
CA PHE A 67 -3.53 10.82 2.40
C PHE A 67 -3.90 10.70 0.93
N GLU A 68 -5.19 10.87 0.60
CA GLU A 68 -5.67 10.77 -0.79
C GLU A 68 -5.15 11.88 -1.71
N SER A 69 -4.92 13.07 -1.15
CA SER A 69 -4.34 14.19 -1.89
C SER A 69 -2.81 14.10 -2.01
N GLY A 70 -2.17 13.13 -1.34
CA GLY A 70 -0.70 13.04 -1.28
C GLY A 70 -0.07 14.29 -0.65
N ALA A 71 -0.78 14.96 0.25
CA ALA A 71 -0.37 16.24 0.78
C ALA A 71 0.96 16.13 1.51
N ARG A 72 1.93 16.97 1.13
CA ARG A 72 3.14 17.15 1.91
C ARG A 72 2.80 18.06 3.07
N TRP A 73 2.74 17.52 4.29
CA TRP A 73 2.56 18.33 5.51
C TRP A 73 3.60 19.46 5.48
N SER A 74 3.13 20.67 5.22
CA SER A 74 3.97 21.85 5.17
C SER A 74 3.92 22.45 6.56
N SER A 75 5.06 22.56 7.24
CA SER A 75 5.20 23.10 8.60
C SER A 75 4.81 24.59 8.74
N GLN A 76 4.06 25.16 7.79
CA GLN A 76 3.65 26.56 7.76
C GLN A 76 2.22 26.79 8.30
N GLN A 77 1.52 25.75 8.74
CA GLN A 77 0.12 25.85 9.23
C GLN A 77 -0.01 25.71 10.76
N ALA A 78 1.09 25.71 11.52
CA ALA A 78 1.03 25.83 12.97
C ALA A 78 1.24 27.30 13.39
N GLU A 79 0.21 27.85 14.05
CA GLU A 79 -0.04 29.22 14.55
C GLU A 79 -1.03 30.04 13.71
N PRO A 80 -2.17 30.45 14.31
CA PRO A 80 -2.14 31.32 15.49
C PRO A 80 -3.05 30.92 16.66
N GLY A 81 -2.58 31.12 17.89
CA GLY A 81 -3.43 31.28 19.08
C GLY A 81 -2.69 31.28 20.40
#